data_AF-A0A352UMS6-F1
#
_entry.id   AF-A0A352UMS6-F1
#
_cell.length_a   1.000
_cell.length_b   1.000
_cell.length_c   1.000
_cell.angle_alpha   90.00
_cell.angle_beta   90.00
_cell.angle_gamma   90.00
#
_symmetry.space_group_name_H-M   'P 1'
#
loop_
_entity.id
_entity.type
_entity.pdbx_description
1 polymer ?
#
loop_
_entity_poly.entity_id
_entity_poly.type
_entity_poly.pdbx_seq_one_letter_code
_entity_poly.pdbx_strand_id
1 'polypeptide(L)'
;MRADVPYFDAHCDTISVLFDQGGSLRENQFHLDLARMSAYGPAAQFFAVWGGHYREKAALLKAELSKNADLAMFCKTPDCAGLAARQAKLAA
;
A
#
# COMPACT_ATOMS: atom_id res chain seq x y z
N MET A 1 -12.10 -16.07 0.23
CA MET A 1 -12.58 -15.79 -1.15
C MET A 1 -12.19 -14.35 -1.46
N ARG A 2 -11.50 -14.10 -2.57
CA ARG A 2 -11.11 -12.74 -2.98
C ARG A 2 -12.32 -12.07 -3.63
N ALA A 3 -12.59 -10.81 -3.32
CA ALA A 3 -13.67 -10.06 -3.95
C ALA A 3 -13.23 -9.55 -5.33
N ASP A 4 -13.98 -9.89 -6.37
CA ASP A 4 -13.67 -9.55 -7.78
C ASP A 4 -14.12 -8.12 -8.17
N VAL A 5 -14.33 -7.24 -7.19
CA VAL A 5 -14.62 -5.83 -7.45
C VAL A 5 -13.30 -5.07 -7.44
N PRO A 6 -12.90 -4.43 -8.56
CA PRO A 6 -11.73 -3.58 -8.59
C PRO A 6 -11.85 -2.45 -7.57
N TYR A 7 -10.82 -2.28 -6.74
CA TYR A 7 -10.79 -1.25 -5.71
C TYR A 7 -9.61 -0.32 -5.95
N PHE A 8 -9.87 0.98 -6.01
CA PHE A 8 -8.84 2.02 -6.11
C PHE A 8 -9.15 3.08 -5.07
N ASP A 9 -8.30 3.17 -4.05
CA ASP A 9 -8.39 4.26 -3.06
C ASP A 9 -7.31 5.30 -3.32
N ALA A 10 -7.75 6.55 -3.41
CA ALA A 10 -6.92 7.68 -3.78
C ALA A 10 -6.25 8.37 -2.58
N HIS A 11 -6.54 7.96 -1.34
CA HIS A 11 -5.92 8.57 -0.17
C HIS A 11 -5.98 7.70 1.09
N CYS A 12 -4.80 7.32 1.60
CA CYS A 12 -4.69 6.60 2.87
C CYS A 12 -3.53 7.11 3.73
N ASP A 13 -3.84 7.39 5.00
CA ASP A 13 -2.91 7.96 5.98
C ASP A 13 -2.08 6.95 6.76
N THR A 14 -2.22 5.65 6.47
CA THR A 14 -1.58 4.56 7.23
C THR A 14 -0.08 4.77 7.41
N ILE A 15 0.62 5.34 6.41
CA ILE A 15 2.07 5.58 6.56
C ILE A 15 2.41 6.60 7.65
N SER A 16 1.56 7.61 7.86
CA SER A 16 1.75 8.59 8.93
C SER A 16 1.58 7.92 10.29
N VAL A 17 0.56 7.06 10.44
CA VAL A 17 0.34 6.32 11.69
C VAL A 17 1.50 5.36 11.98
N LEU A 18 2.00 4.63 10.98
CA LEU A 18 3.16 3.75 11.14
C LEU A 18 4.44 4.53 11.46
N PHE A 19 4.59 5.73 10.93
CA PHE A 19 5.73 6.60 11.25
C PHE A 19 5.69 7.05 12.72
N ASP A 20 4.52 7.45 13.23
CA ASP A 20 4.37 7.99 14.58
C ASP A 20 4.34 6.90 15.66
N GLN A 21 3.71 5.75 15.37
CA GLN A 21 3.41 4.71 16.36
C GLN A 21 4.20 3.40 16.13
N GLY A 22 4.94 3.31 15.03
CA GLY A 22 5.60 2.08 14.61
C GLY A 22 4.62 1.04 14.05
N GLY A 23 5.14 -0.14 13.72
CA GLY A 23 4.38 -1.26 13.17
C GLY A 23 4.84 -1.66 11.77
N SER A 24 4.02 -2.45 11.07
CA SER A 24 4.30 -2.90 9.71
C SER A 24 3.14 -2.58 8.77
N LEU A 25 3.48 -2.30 7.52
CA LEU A 25 2.48 -2.19 6.45
C LEU A 25 1.92 -3.56 6.06
N ARG A 26 2.60 -4.67 6.39
CA ARG A 26 2.15 -6.03 6.09
C ARG A 26 0.88 -6.40 6.84
N GLU A 27 0.94 -6.29 8.17
CA GLU A 27 -0.12 -6.62 9.13
C GLU A 27 -0.02 -5.63 10.30
N ASN A 28 -1.13 -4.98 10.67
CA ASN A 28 -1.18 -4.07 11.82
C ASN A 28 -2.60 -3.98 12.39
N GLN A 29 -2.76 -3.27 13.52
CA GLN A 29 -4.05 -3.10 14.21
C GLN A 29 -4.81 -1.82 13.79
N PHE A 30 -4.31 -1.07 12.79
CA PHE A 30 -4.95 0.15 12.30
C PHE A 30 -6.02 -0.17 11.25
N HIS A 31 -6.49 0.81 10.47
CA HIS A 31 -7.56 0.58 9.49
C HIS A 31 -7.13 -0.23 8.26
N LEU A 32 -5.85 -0.18 7.88
CA LEU A 32 -5.37 -0.77 6.64
C LEU A 32 -3.99 -1.42 6.82
N ASP A 33 -3.84 -2.59 6.21
CA ASP A 33 -2.58 -3.27 5.95
C ASP A 33 -2.66 -4.08 4.64
N LEU A 34 -1.51 -4.51 4.12
CA LEU A 34 -1.44 -5.23 2.85
C LEU A 34 -2.14 -6.60 2.90
N ALA A 35 -2.12 -7.29 4.05
CA ALA A 35 -2.78 -8.58 4.21
C ALA A 35 -4.31 -8.44 4.04
N ARG A 36 -4.94 -7.44 4.68
CA ARG A 36 -6.36 -7.14 4.49
C ARG A 36 -6.67 -6.69 3.06
N MET A 37 -5.82 -5.86 2.47
CA MET A 37 -6.00 -5.41 1.08
C MET A 37 -5.90 -6.55 0.07
N SER A 38 -5.17 -7.62 0.38
CA SER A 38 -5.05 -8.80 -0.50
C SER A 38 -6.38 -9.54 -0.73
N ALA A 39 -7.39 -9.30 0.11
CA ALA A 39 -8.73 -9.83 -0.05
C ALA A 39 -9.51 -9.21 -1.23
N TYR A 40 -9.02 -8.11 -1.82
CA TYR A 40 -9.61 -7.42 -2.97
C TYR A 40 -8.74 -7.61 -4.22
N GLY A 41 -9.33 -7.71 -5.41
CA GLY A 41 -8.56 -7.89 -6.63
C GLY A 41 -9.34 -7.54 -7.89
N PRO A 42 -8.78 -6.67 -8.76
CA PRO A 42 -7.58 -5.85 -8.61
C PRO A 42 -7.70 -4.79 -7.50
N ALA A 43 -6.58 -4.40 -6.88
CA ALA A 43 -6.57 -3.36 -5.86
C ALA A 43 -5.42 -2.36 -6.07
N ALA A 44 -5.66 -1.09 -5.76
CA ALA A 44 -4.67 -0.03 -5.76
C ALA A 44 -4.90 0.98 -4.63
N GLN A 45 -3.83 1.58 -4.12
CA GLN A 45 -3.86 2.47 -2.97
C GLN A 45 -2.81 3.57 -3.10
N PHE A 46 -3.22 4.84 -3.04
CA PHE A 46 -2.27 5.91 -2.75
C PHE A 46 -2.04 6.01 -1.24
N PHE A 47 -0.77 5.92 -0.84
CA PHE A 47 -0.33 6.21 0.52
C PHE A 47 0.13 7.66 0.63
N ALA A 48 -0.60 8.46 1.41
CA ALA A 48 -0.36 9.88 1.52
C ALA A 48 0.88 10.17 2.40
N VAL A 49 1.87 10.85 1.81
CA VAL A 49 2.98 11.44 2.56
C VAL A 49 2.61 12.88 2.90
N TRP A 50 2.05 13.10 4.10
CA TRP A 50 1.52 14.41 4.51
C TRP A 50 1.88 14.76 5.96
N GLY A 51 1.61 16.02 6.35
CA GLY A 51 1.74 16.47 7.73
C GLY A 51 3.18 16.58 8.23
N GLY A 52 4.14 16.92 7.37
CA GLY A 52 5.57 17.01 7.72
C GLY A 52 6.29 15.66 7.71
N HIS A 53 7.60 15.69 8.00
CA HIS A 53 8.50 14.51 7.93
C HIS A 53 8.44 13.80 6.57
N TYR A 54 8.32 14.59 5.49
CA TYR A 54 8.03 14.08 4.15
C TYR A 54 9.10 13.10 3.63
N ARG A 55 10.38 13.36 3.94
CA ARG A 55 11.47 12.50 3.46
C ARG A 55 11.47 11.16 4.18
N GLU A 56 11.24 11.19 5.49
CA GLU A 56 11.25 10.04 6.38
C GLU A 56 10.04 9.15 6.14
N LYS A 57 8.83 9.73 6.02
CA LYS A 57 7.62 9.00 5.66
C LYS A 57 7.70 8.39 4.27
N ALA A 58 8.24 9.11 3.28
CA ALA A 58 8.46 8.56 1.95
C ALA A 58 9.51 7.44 1.94
N ALA A 59 10.56 7.55 2.76
CA ALA A 59 11.57 6.49 2.91
C ALA A 59 10.97 5.25 3.60
N LEU A 60 10.16 5.45 4.64
CA LEU A 60 9.43 4.38 5.32
C LEU A 60 8.50 3.65 4.35
N LEU A 61 7.72 4.39 3.54
CA LEU A 61 6.82 3.79 2.54
C LEU A 61 7.59 2.90 1.58
N LYS A 62 8.70 3.41 1.01
CA LYS A 62 9.53 2.65 0.07
C LYS A 62 10.15 1.42 0.73
N ALA A 63 10.58 1.53 1.98
CA ALA A 63 11.14 0.41 2.72
C ALA A 63 10.08 -0.67 2.98
N GLU A 64 8.89 -0.29 3.43
CA GLU A 64 7.79 -1.23 3.67
C GLU A 64 7.30 -1.89 2.38
N LEU A 65 7.14 -1.14 1.27
CA LEU A 65 6.77 -1.71 -0.01
C LEU A 65 7.85 -2.66 -0.56
N SER A 66 9.12 -2.33 -0.37
CA SER A 66 10.23 -3.22 -0.76
C SER A 66 10.25 -4.51 0.05
N LYS A 67 10.00 -4.43 1.37
CA LYS A 67 9.92 -5.62 2.25
C LYS A 67 8.74 -6.53 1.91
N ASN A 68 7.66 -5.98 1.35
CA ASN A 68 6.41 -6.68 1.07
C ASN A 68 6.13 -6.79 -0.45
N ALA A 69 7.19 -7.00 -1.23
CA ALA A 69 7.11 -7.10 -2.70
C ALA A 69 6.34 -8.34 -3.20
N ASP A 70 6.04 -9.28 -2.30
CA ASP A 70 5.13 -10.41 -2.51
C ASP A 70 3.66 -9.96 -2.55
N LEU A 71 3.28 -8.95 -1.77
CA LEU A 71 1.90 -8.46 -1.66
C LEU A 71 1.63 -7.16 -2.43
N ALA A 72 2.64 -6.31 -2.61
CA ALA A 72 2.48 -5.00 -3.22
C ALA A 72 3.57 -4.68 -4.25
N MET A 73 3.28 -3.72 -5.12
CA MET A 73 4.20 -3.18 -6.11
C MET A 73 4.18 -1.65 -6.05
N PHE A 74 5.35 -1.05 -5.87
CA PHE A 74 5.49 0.40 -5.87
C PHE A 74 5.42 0.94 -7.31
N CYS A 75 4.33 1.64 -7.63
CA CYS A 75 3.98 2.05 -8.97
C CYS A 75 4.04 3.56 -9.17
N LYS A 76 4.54 3.96 -10.35
CA LYS A 76 4.65 5.36 -10.77
C LYS A 76 3.88 5.66 -12.05
N THR A 77 3.29 4.64 -12.66
CA THR A 77 2.57 4.73 -13.93
C THR A 77 1.34 3.82 -13.91
N PRO A 78 0.32 4.10 -14.73
CA PRO A 78 -0.83 3.21 -14.91
C PRO A 78 -0.44 1.81 -15.38
N ASP A 79 0.55 1.70 -16.27
CA ASP A 79 1.03 0.41 -16.77
C ASP A 79 1.60 -0.47 -15.65
N CYS A 80 2.27 0.14 -14.68
CA CYS A 80 2.72 -0.57 -13.48
C CYS A 80 1.54 -1.10 -12.67
N ALA A 81 0.48 -0.30 -12.47
CA ALA A 81 -0.71 -0.74 -11.75
C ALA A 81 -1.40 -1.92 -12.46
N GLY A 82 -1.46 -1.88 -13.80
CA GLY A 82 -1.92 -3.01 -14.61
C GLY A 82 -1.05 -4.26 -14.46
N LEU A 83 0.28 -4.10 -14.33
CA LEU A 83 1.19 -5.21 -14.06
C LEU A 83 1.00 -5.79 -12.65
N ALA A 84 0.84 -4.95 -11.63
CA ALA A 84 0.56 -5.37 -10.25
C ALA A 84 -0.73 -6.19 -10.18
N ALA A 85 -1.80 -5.71 -10.84
CA ALA A 85 -3.08 -6.42 -10.93
C ALA A 85 -2.93 -7.83 -11.53
N ARG A 86 -2.20 -7.96 -12.65
CA ARG A 86 -1.90 -9.27 -13.28
C ARG A 86 -1.10 -10.21 -12.38
N GLN A 87 -0.28 -9.66 -11.48
CA GLN A 87 0.49 -10.42 -10.50
C GLN A 87 -0.27 -10.62 -9.17
N ALA A 88 -1.56 -10.28 -9.12
CA ALA A 88 -2.39 -10.40 -7.92
C ALA A 88 -1.89 -9.54 -6.72
N LYS A 89 -1.08 -8.51 -7.00
CA LYS A 89 -0.50 -7.58 -6.02
C LYS A 89 -1.27 -6.27 -5.95
N LEU A 90 -1.23 -5.61 -4.79
CA LEU A 90 -1.67 -4.23 -4.63
C LEU A 90 -0.75 -3.29 -5.42
N ALA A 91 -1.30 -2.38 -6.22
CA ALA A 91 -0.54 -1.25 -6.74
C ALA A 91 -0.49 -0.13 -5.69
N ALA A 92 0.70 0.28 -5.29
CA ALA A 92 0.92 1.28 -4.24
C ALA A 92 1.77 2.46 -4.70
#